data_AF-A0A1V3WVY0-F1
#
_entry.id   AF-A0A1V3WVY0-F1
#
_cell.length_a   1.000
_cell.length_b   1.000
_cell.length_c   1.000
_cell.angle_alpha   90.00
_cell.angle_beta   90.00
_cell.angle_gamma   90.00
#
_symmetry.space_group_name_H-M   'P 1'
#
loop_
_entity.id
_entity.type
_entity.pdbx_description
1 polymer ?
#
loop_
_entity_poly.entity_id
_entity_poly.type
_entity_poly.pdbx_seq_one_letter_code
_entity_poly.pdbx_strand_id
1 'polypeptide(L)'
;MLLNFSADLIRRAGGQLKKCQLDLGGVAKADAVCGGEWWRDVALRSHEASGGRDWASAAEDVAIEYAKRLTEGTGYGFVVAPVRRQVHHQPVYYLIFLTQDPHGFWVFGDAGAKARERWIKFLGRIQMNHRRHCGTRWQTSLRENTPKRLPTSPITCDG
;
A
#
# COMPACT_ATOMS: atom_id res chain seq x y z
N MET A 1 5.17 17.69 -14.88
CA MET A 1 6.15 16.74 -14.33
C MET A 1 5.43 15.73 -13.44
N LEU A 2 5.93 14.50 -13.33
CA LEU A 2 5.38 13.46 -12.46
C LEU A 2 6.48 12.88 -11.56
N LEU A 3 6.24 12.82 -10.25
CA LEU A 3 7.17 12.31 -9.25
C LEU A 3 6.58 11.13 -8.49
N ASN A 4 7.43 10.17 -8.12
CA ASN A 4 7.08 9.05 -7.24
C ASN A 4 7.61 9.33 -5.83
N PHE A 5 6.72 9.66 -4.90
CA PHE A 5 7.06 9.91 -3.51
C PHE A 5 6.84 8.66 -2.64
N SER A 6 7.91 8.14 -2.03
CA SER A 6 7.86 6.85 -1.32
C SER A 6 7.12 6.96 0.02
N ALA A 7 5.97 6.30 0.13
CA ALA A 7 5.24 6.25 1.39
C ALA A 7 5.91 5.30 2.40
N ASP A 8 6.53 4.21 1.91
CA ASP A 8 7.25 3.26 2.77
C ASP A 8 8.45 3.91 3.46
N LEU A 9 9.17 4.81 2.78
CA LEU A 9 10.29 5.56 3.36
C LEU A 9 9.81 6.37 4.57
N ILE A 10 8.77 7.20 4.39
CA ILE A 10 8.24 8.06 5.46
C ILE A 10 7.67 7.23 6.61
N ARG A 11 6.95 6.13 6.33
CA ARG A 11 6.41 5.26 7.38
C ARG A 11 7.51 4.65 8.25
N ARG A 12 8.59 4.17 7.64
CA ARG A 12 9.73 3.58 8.38
C ARG A 12 10.52 4.65 9.12
N ALA A 13 10.86 5.75 8.46
CA ALA A 13 11.61 6.85 9.04
C ALA A 13 10.83 7.53 10.19
N GLY A 14 9.52 7.74 10.04
CA GLY A 14 8.66 8.26 11.10
C GLY A 14 8.60 7.34 12.32
N GLY A 15 8.53 6.02 12.11
CA GLY A 15 8.62 5.05 13.20
C GLY A 15 9.96 5.08 13.94
N GLN A 16 11.07 5.26 13.22
CA GLN A 16 12.40 5.43 13.80
C GLN A 16 12.51 6.75 14.58
N LEU A 17 12.04 7.84 13.98
CA LEU A 17 12.00 9.18 14.57
C LEU A 17 11.25 9.18 15.91
N LYS A 18 10.04 8.59 15.95
CA LYS A 18 9.24 8.48 17.18
C LYS A 18 9.95 7.70 18.30
N LYS A 19 10.82 6.76 17.93
CA LYS A 19 11.61 5.94 18.87
C LYS A 19 12.99 6.53 19.15
N CYS A 20 13.32 7.71 18.62
CA CYS A 20 14.64 8.32 18.68
C CYS A 20 15.77 7.43 18.12
N GLN A 21 15.47 6.58 17.12
CA GLN A 21 16.42 5.66 16.47
C GLN A 21 17.03 6.28 15.20
N LEU A 22 17.80 7.36 15.37
CA LEU A 22 18.35 8.14 14.26
C LEU A 22 19.55 7.47 13.57
N ASP A 23 20.21 6.54 14.27
CA ASP A 23 21.38 5.77 13.84
C ASP A 23 21.09 4.76 12.72
N LEU A 24 19.82 4.36 12.57
CA LEU A 24 19.39 3.39 11.54
C LEU A 24 19.34 3.97 10.12
N GLY A 25 19.69 5.25 9.94
CA GLY A 25 19.85 5.92 8.64
C GLY A 25 18.58 6.23 7.85
N GLY A 26 17.42 5.69 8.25
CA GLY A 26 16.15 5.94 7.56
C GLY A 26 15.68 7.38 7.69
N VAL A 27 15.87 8.01 8.87
CA VAL A 27 15.57 9.43 9.09
C VAL A 27 16.46 10.31 8.21
N ALA A 28 17.79 10.11 8.26
CA ALA A 28 18.74 10.85 7.42
C ALA A 28 18.42 10.74 5.91
N LYS A 29 18.01 9.56 5.46
CA LYS A 29 17.58 9.37 4.07
C LYS A 29 16.30 10.13 3.73
N ALA A 30 15.34 10.17 4.64
CA ALA A 30 14.12 10.94 4.46
C ALA A 30 14.42 12.45 4.46
N ASP A 31 15.33 12.94 5.30
CA ASP A 31 15.75 14.35 5.28
C ASP A 31 16.38 14.73 3.93
N ALA A 32 17.25 13.87 3.38
CA ALA A 32 17.86 14.10 2.07
C ALA A 32 16.83 14.14 0.94
N VAL A 33 15.83 13.25 0.94
CA VAL A 33 14.76 13.21 -0.07
C VAL A 33 13.82 14.42 0.07
N CYS A 34 13.47 14.79 1.29
CA CYS A 34 12.58 15.91 1.59
C CYS A 34 13.27 17.28 1.50
N GLY A 35 14.61 17.31 1.36
CA GLY A 35 15.38 18.56 1.32
C GLY A 35 15.44 19.28 2.66
N GLY A 36 15.45 18.54 3.77
CA GLY A 36 15.53 19.07 5.12
C GLY A 36 14.66 18.30 6.12
N GLU A 37 14.62 18.78 7.36
CA GLU A 37 14.00 18.06 8.49
C GLU A 37 12.51 18.36 8.68
N TRP A 38 11.93 19.27 7.90
CA TRP A 38 10.55 19.75 8.06
C TRP A 38 9.49 18.63 8.03
N TRP A 39 9.77 17.53 7.33
CA TRP A 39 8.85 16.40 7.21
C TRP A 39 8.65 15.67 8.53
N ARG A 40 9.65 15.74 9.44
CA ARG A 40 9.63 15.10 10.75
C ARG A 40 8.45 15.61 11.58
N ASP A 41 8.29 16.93 11.66
CA ASP A 41 7.20 17.57 12.40
C ASP A 41 5.84 17.30 11.77
N VAL A 42 5.76 17.30 10.45
CA VAL A 42 4.51 16.96 9.71
C VAL A 42 4.10 15.52 10.00
N ALA A 43 5.05 14.58 9.92
CA ALA A 43 4.81 13.18 10.17
C ALA A 43 4.38 12.91 11.62
N LEU A 44 5.05 13.52 12.60
CA LEU A 44 4.72 13.36 14.02
C LEU A 44 3.34 13.94 14.34
N ARG A 45 3.03 15.17 13.90
CA ARG A 45 1.70 15.78 14.12
C ARG A 45 0.58 14.97 13.49
N SER A 46 0.76 14.50 12.25
CA SER A 46 -0.23 13.65 11.57
C SER A 46 -0.42 12.32 12.30
N HIS A 47 0.67 11.71 12.75
CA HIS A 47 0.62 10.48 13.52
C HIS A 47 -0.12 10.67 14.86
N GLU A 48 0.15 11.76 15.58
CA GLU A 48 -0.55 12.12 16.81
C GLU A 48 -2.03 12.38 16.58
N ALA A 49 -2.40 13.12 15.51
CA ALA A 49 -3.79 13.35 15.12
C ALA A 49 -4.56 12.06 14.82
N SER A 50 -3.87 11.01 14.37
CA SER A 50 -4.44 9.66 14.21
C SER A 50 -4.62 8.88 15.52
N GLY A 51 -4.31 9.48 16.67
CA GLY A 51 -4.25 8.82 17.98
C GLY A 51 -3.01 7.94 18.14
N GLY A 52 -1.93 8.23 17.41
CA GLY A 52 -0.65 7.53 17.51
C GLY A 52 -0.65 6.12 16.91
N ARG A 53 -1.59 5.81 16.00
CA ARG A 53 -1.77 4.46 15.44
C ARG A 53 -1.45 4.34 13.96
N ASP A 54 -1.55 5.44 13.19
CA ASP A 54 -1.41 5.38 11.74
C ASP A 54 -0.23 6.20 11.24
N TRP A 55 0.60 5.56 10.41
CA TRP A 55 1.68 6.21 9.68
C TRP A 55 1.31 6.42 8.20
N ALA A 56 0.21 5.85 7.71
CA ALA A 56 -0.26 6.07 6.35
C ALA A 56 -0.71 7.52 6.15
N SER A 57 -1.54 8.05 7.07
CA SER A 57 -1.90 9.49 7.07
C SER A 57 -0.67 10.39 7.14
N ALA A 58 0.33 10.03 7.96
CA ALA A 58 1.59 10.78 8.03
C ALA A 58 2.34 10.80 6.70
N ALA A 59 2.40 9.67 5.98
CA ALA A 59 3.01 9.63 4.66
C ALA A 59 2.23 10.46 3.62
N GLU A 60 0.90 10.51 3.72
CA GLU A 60 0.05 11.34 2.86
C GLU A 60 0.29 12.83 3.10
N ASP A 61 0.26 13.25 4.36
CA ASP A 61 0.43 14.66 4.73
C ASP A 61 1.82 15.16 4.37
N VAL A 62 2.86 14.32 4.57
CA VAL A 62 4.21 14.64 4.12
C VAL A 62 4.29 14.75 2.59
N ALA A 63 3.62 13.87 1.84
CA ALA A 63 3.62 13.95 0.38
C ALA A 63 2.92 15.23 -0.13
N ILE A 64 1.81 15.61 0.51
CA ILE A 64 1.08 16.85 0.21
C ILE A 64 1.95 18.07 0.53
N GLU A 65 2.58 18.10 1.70
CA GLU A 65 3.46 19.21 2.09
C GLU A 65 4.70 19.30 1.18
N TYR A 66 5.27 18.18 0.78
CA TYR A 66 6.36 18.15 -0.20
C TYR A 66 5.92 18.78 -1.53
N ALA A 67 4.73 18.43 -2.02
CA ALA A 67 4.17 18.99 -3.25
C ALA A 67 3.93 20.51 -3.11
N LYS A 68 3.39 20.97 -1.98
CA LYS A 68 3.20 22.40 -1.69
C LYS A 68 4.51 23.17 -1.77
N ARG A 69 5.54 22.68 -1.08
CA ARG A 69 6.88 23.29 -1.06
C ARG A 69 7.54 23.33 -2.43
N LEU A 70 7.32 22.30 -3.26
CA LEU A 70 7.81 22.29 -4.64
C LEU A 70 7.14 23.35 -5.52
N THR A 71 5.88 23.69 -5.23
CA THR A 71 5.13 24.69 -6.00
C THR A 71 5.23 26.11 -5.44
N GLU A 72 5.69 26.27 -4.19
CA GLU A 72 5.74 27.55 -3.52
C GLU A 72 6.64 28.55 -4.27
N GLY A 73 6.11 29.76 -4.49
CA GLY A 73 6.79 30.79 -5.29
C GLY A 73 6.86 30.52 -6.80
N THR A 74 6.18 29.47 -7.30
CA THR A 74 6.15 29.12 -8.73
C THR A 74 4.74 29.27 -9.32
N GLY A 75 4.62 29.21 -10.65
CA GLY A 75 3.33 29.12 -11.34
C GLY A 75 2.73 27.72 -11.44
N TYR A 76 3.35 26.70 -10.83
CA TYR A 76 2.86 25.33 -10.88
C TYR A 76 1.77 25.10 -9.83
N GLY A 77 0.74 24.33 -10.18
CA GLY A 77 -0.12 23.63 -9.22
C GLY A 77 0.21 22.14 -9.17
N PHE A 78 -0.38 21.42 -8.22
CA PHE A 78 -0.11 20.00 -8.00
C PHE A 78 -1.36 19.16 -7.74
N VAL A 79 -1.25 17.86 -8.03
CA VAL A 79 -2.19 16.80 -7.61
C VAL A 79 -1.39 15.67 -6.99
N VAL A 80 -1.86 15.15 -5.85
CA VAL A 80 -1.30 13.98 -5.19
C VAL A 80 -2.26 12.81 -5.33
N ALA A 81 -1.79 11.69 -5.89
CA ALA A 81 -2.60 10.50 -6.11
C ALA A 81 -1.96 9.26 -5.44
N PRO A 82 -2.67 8.52 -4.57
CA PRO A 82 -2.12 7.33 -3.92
C PRO A 82 -2.07 6.13 -4.87
N VAL A 83 -0.96 5.40 -4.87
CA VAL A 83 -0.84 4.12 -5.59
C VAL A 83 -0.79 2.95 -4.61
N ARG A 84 -1.72 2.00 -4.78
CA ARG A 84 -1.95 0.89 -3.85
C ARG A 84 -1.76 -0.46 -4.56
N ARG A 85 -1.31 -1.49 -3.83
CA ARG A 85 -1.23 -2.88 -4.33
C ARG A 85 -2.59 -3.57 -4.36
N GLN A 86 -3.47 -3.22 -3.43
CA GLN A 86 -4.85 -3.68 -3.35
C GLN A 86 -5.73 -2.53 -2.87
N VAL A 87 -7.03 -2.60 -3.16
CA VAL A 87 -7.98 -1.49 -2.90
C VAL A 87 -7.96 -1.05 -1.42
N HIS A 88 -7.85 -1.99 -0.48
CA HIS A 88 -7.89 -1.71 0.96
C HIS A 88 -6.50 -1.59 1.61
N HIS A 89 -5.42 -1.70 0.83
CA HIS A 89 -4.06 -1.59 1.35
C HIS A 89 -3.59 -0.14 1.40
N GLN A 90 -2.68 0.16 2.33
CA GLN A 90 -1.99 1.45 2.38
C GLN A 90 -1.24 1.74 1.06
N PRO A 91 -1.13 3.02 0.65
CA PRO A 91 -0.39 3.39 -0.55
C PRO A 91 1.08 3.02 -0.44
N VAL A 92 1.66 2.41 -1.47
CA VAL A 92 3.11 2.11 -1.51
C VAL A 92 3.90 3.37 -1.82
N TYR A 93 3.35 4.24 -2.67
CA TYR A 93 3.88 5.55 -3.01
C TYR A 93 2.75 6.49 -3.42
N TYR A 94 3.05 7.78 -3.43
CA TYR A 94 2.18 8.83 -3.95
C TYR A 94 2.75 9.35 -5.28
N LEU A 95 1.90 9.47 -6.28
CA LEU A 95 2.20 10.18 -7.51
C LEU A 95 1.93 11.66 -7.29
N ILE A 96 2.96 12.48 -7.45
CA ILE A 96 2.84 13.95 -7.38
C ILE A 96 2.96 14.47 -8.80
N PHE A 97 1.84 14.94 -9.34
CA PHE A 97 1.77 15.56 -10.66
C PHE A 97 1.78 17.07 -10.53
N LEU A 98 2.68 17.72 -11.26
CA LEU A 98 2.92 19.16 -11.23
C LEU A 98 2.71 19.73 -12.64
N THR A 99 1.90 20.76 -12.78
CA THR A 99 1.68 21.44 -14.07
C THR A 99 1.36 22.93 -13.89
N GLN A 100 1.78 23.76 -14.83
CA GLN A 100 1.33 25.16 -14.94
C GLN A 100 0.05 25.27 -15.77
N ASP A 101 -0.17 24.32 -16.68
CA ASP A 101 -1.35 24.28 -17.56
C ASP A 101 -2.55 23.68 -16.81
N PRO A 102 -3.66 24.43 -16.63
CA PRO A 102 -4.88 23.93 -16.03
C PRO A 102 -5.49 22.71 -16.75
N HIS A 103 -5.32 22.62 -18.07
CA HIS A 103 -5.77 21.46 -18.83
C HIS A 103 -5.04 20.19 -18.39
N GLY A 104 -3.77 20.30 -17.99
CA GLY A 104 -2.98 19.18 -17.49
C GLY A 104 -3.63 18.45 -16.31
N PHE A 105 -4.33 19.16 -15.43
CA PHE A 105 -5.05 18.54 -14.30
C PHE A 105 -6.22 17.68 -14.78
N TRP A 106 -6.96 18.13 -15.79
CA TRP A 106 -8.05 17.36 -16.39
C TRP A 106 -7.55 16.10 -17.07
N VAL A 107 -6.48 16.19 -17.86
CA VAL A 107 -5.89 15.01 -18.54
C VAL A 107 -5.37 14.02 -17.51
N PHE A 108 -4.70 14.48 -16.46
CA PHE A 108 -4.22 13.62 -15.39
C PHE A 108 -5.37 12.93 -14.65
N GLY A 109 -6.43 13.67 -14.33
CA GLY A 109 -7.63 13.13 -13.69
C GLY A 109 -8.31 12.04 -14.53
N ASP A 110 -8.54 12.30 -15.82
CA ASP A 110 -9.15 11.33 -16.74
C ASP A 110 -8.28 10.07 -16.90
N ALA A 111 -6.98 10.24 -17.11
CA ALA A 111 -6.05 9.13 -17.21
C ALA A 111 -6.00 8.30 -15.92
N GLY A 112 -5.96 8.95 -14.77
CA GLY A 112 -5.98 8.32 -13.45
C GLY A 112 -7.27 7.54 -13.19
N ALA A 113 -8.43 8.10 -13.54
CA ALA A 113 -9.73 7.46 -13.42
C ALA A 113 -9.83 6.20 -14.30
N LYS A 114 -9.44 6.31 -15.58
CA LYS A 114 -9.42 5.17 -16.53
C LYS A 114 -8.46 4.07 -16.07
N ALA A 115 -7.28 4.44 -15.58
CA ALA A 115 -6.33 3.48 -15.03
C ALA A 115 -6.90 2.76 -13.81
N ARG A 116 -7.54 3.49 -12.89
CA ARG A 116 -8.18 2.94 -11.70
C ARG A 116 -9.32 1.99 -12.05
N GLU A 117 -10.18 2.37 -12.99
CA GLU A 117 -11.28 1.53 -13.46
C GLU A 117 -10.76 0.20 -14.04
N ARG A 118 -9.77 0.26 -14.94
CA ARG A 118 -9.15 -0.94 -15.54
C ARG A 118 -8.50 -1.83 -14.48
N TRP A 119 -7.83 -1.23 -13.50
CA TRP A 119 -7.20 -1.96 -12.40
C TRP A 119 -8.22 -2.66 -11.50
N ILE A 120 -9.32 -1.98 -11.12
CA ILE A 120 -10.42 -2.61 -10.34
C ILE A 120 -11.02 -3.78 -11.13
N LYS A 121 -11.31 -3.60 -12.43
CA LYS A 121 -11.82 -4.69 -13.30
C LYS A 121 -10.84 -5.86 -13.37
N PHE A 122 -9.54 -5.60 -13.39
CA PHE A 122 -8.50 -6.62 -13.36
C PHE A 122 -8.48 -7.37 -12.02
N LEU A 123 -8.49 -6.66 -10.89
CA LEU A 123 -8.53 -7.27 -9.56
C LEU A 123 -9.79 -8.11 -9.34
N GLY A 124 -10.95 -7.63 -9.79
CA GLY A 124 -12.21 -8.39 -9.74
C GLY A 124 -12.13 -9.71 -10.49
N ARG A 125 -11.50 -9.72 -11.69
CA ARG A 125 -11.25 -10.96 -12.46
C ARG A 125 -10.35 -11.94 -11.70
N ILE A 126 -9.27 -11.46 -11.08
CA ILE A 126 -8.39 -12.31 -10.27
C ILE A 126 -9.14 -12.91 -9.08
N GLN A 127 -9.92 -12.10 -8.35
CA GLN A 127 -10.64 -12.57 -7.16
C GLN A 127 -11.73 -13.59 -7.51
N MET A 128 -12.39 -13.47 -8.66
CA MET A 128 -13.32 -14.49 -9.16
C MET A 128 -12.60 -15.78 -9.57
N ASN A 129 -11.44 -15.69 -10.22
CA ASN A 129 -10.66 -16.87 -10.62
C ASN A 129 -10.09 -17.64 -9.42
N HIS A 130 -9.61 -16.94 -8.39
CA HIS A 130 -9.15 -17.58 -7.15
C HIS A 130 -10.29 -18.34 -6.44
N ARG A 131 -11.51 -17.78 -6.41
CA ARG A 131 -12.70 -18.47 -5.87
C ARG A 131 -13.05 -19.74 -6.64
N ARG A 132 -12.93 -19.74 -7.97
CA ARG A 132 -13.19 -20.93 -8.81
C ARG A 132 -12.15 -22.04 -8.63
N HIS A 133 -10.88 -21.69 -8.44
CA HIS A 133 -9.80 -22.66 -8.17
C HIS A 133 -9.90 -23.30 -6.79
N CYS A 134 -10.39 -22.58 -5.77
CA CYS A 134 -10.65 -23.15 -4.45
C CYS A 134 -11.83 -24.13 -4.47
N GLY A 135 -12.89 -23.83 -5.24
CA GLY A 135 -14.07 -24.72 -5.37
C GLY A 135 -13.81 -26.02 -6.13
N THR A 136 -12.82 -26.05 -7.02
CA THR A 136 -12.44 -27.28 -7.77
C THR A 136 -11.55 -28.22 -6.95
N ARG A 137 -10.80 -27.71 -5.97
CA ARG A 137 -9.94 -28.54 -5.10
C ARG A 137 -10.73 -29.39 -4.11
N TRP A 138 -11.92 -28.95 -3.68
CA TRP A 138 -12.78 -29.71 -2.74
C TRP A 138 -13.62 -30.80 -3.41
N GLN A 139 -13.86 -30.74 -4.73
CA GLN A 139 -14.61 -31.78 -5.44
C GLN A 139 -13.74 -32.96 -5.87
N THR A 140 -12.43 -32.77 -6.03
CA THR A 140 -11.51 -33.87 -6.39
C THR A 140 -11.23 -34.79 -5.19
N SER A 141 -11.19 -34.28 -3.95
CA SER A 141 -10.90 -35.12 -2.76
C SER A 141 -12.09 -35.97 -2.29
N LEU A 142 -13.32 -35.67 -2.72
CA LEU A 142 -14.52 -36.46 -2.38
C LEU A 142 -14.74 -37.67 -3.31
N ARG A 143 -13.97 -37.83 -4.39
CA ARG A 143 -14.02 -39.03 -5.25
C ARG A 143 -13.02 -40.13 -4.85
N GLU A 144 -12.04 -39.85 -3.99
CA GLU A 144 -10.96 -40.80 -3.66
C GLU A 144 -11.14 -41.57 -2.35
N ASN A 145 -12.16 -41.27 -1.54
CA ASN A 145 -12.42 -41.98 -0.28
C ASN A 145 -13.71 -42.80 -0.33
N THR A 146 -13.67 -43.93 -1.03
CA THR A 146 -14.59 -45.05 -0.78
C THR A 146 -13.90 -46.06 0.15
N PRO A 147 -14.44 -46.34 1.35
CA PRO A 147 -13.75 -47.19 2.33
C PRO A 147 -13.75 -48.66 1.89
N LYS A 148 -12.56 -49.26 1.82
CA LYS A 148 -12.38 -50.71 1.64
C LYS A 148 -12.75 -51.45 2.93
N ARG A 149 -13.59 -52.48 2.80
CA ARG A 149 -14.01 -53.41 3.87
C ARG A 149 -12.79 -54.13 4.46
N LEU A 150 -12.66 -54.14 5.78
CA LEU A 150 -11.66 -54.90 6.55
C LEU A 150 -12.06 -56.38 6.66
N PRO A 151 -11.14 -57.36 6.57
CA PRO A 151 -11.40 -58.74 6.95
C PRO A 151 -11.12 -58.97 8.44
N THR A 152 -12.02 -59.74 9.08
CA THR A 152 -11.97 -60.21 10.47
C THR A 152 -11.14 -61.48 10.62
N SER A 153 -10.32 -61.60 11.67
CA SER A 153 -9.99 -62.88 12.37
C SER A 153 -9.21 -62.66 13.68
N PRO A 154 -9.25 -63.60 14.65
CA PRO A 154 -9.09 -63.36 16.08
C PRO A 154 -7.68 -63.62 16.63
N ILE A 155 -7.34 -62.98 17.75
CA ILE A 155 -6.08 -63.15 18.49
C ILE A 155 -6.38 -63.94 19.77
N THR A 156 -5.71 -65.08 19.94
CA THR A 156 -5.60 -65.85 21.19
C THR A 156 -4.53 -65.23 22.09
N CYS A 157 -4.82 -65.08 23.38
CA CYS A 157 -3.90 -64.60 24.42
C CYS A 157 -3.18 -65.78 25.09
N ASP A 158 -1.85 -65.73 25.16
CA ASP A 158 -1.04 -66.45 26.14
C ASP A 158 -0.44 -65.42 27.12
N GLY A 159 -0.55 -65.71 28.41
CA GLY A 159 -0.07 -64.90 29.54
C GLY A 159 -0.80 -65.23 30.82
#